data_AF-A0A6N6Z2Y5-F1
#
_entry.id   AF-A0A6N6Z2Y5-F1
#
_cell.length_a   1.000
_cell.length_b   1.000
_cell.length_c   1.000
_cell.angle_alpha   90.00
_cell.angle_beta   90.00
_cell.angle_gamma   90.00
#
_symmetry.space_group_name_H-M   'P 1'
#
loop_
_entity.id
_entity.type
_entity.pdbx_description
1 polymer ?
#
loop_
_entity_poly.entity_id
_entity_poly.type
_entity_poly.pdbx_seq_one_letter_code
_entity_poly.pdbx_strand_id
1 'polypeptide(L)'
;MVVLPNVKDRPICAPPEDKSRQGKRGFANATDPPHGADWMHAVDSSLPLIAPPAHPIAQRMTPERYATRVERQRNRERYQSQRYDPLYLISRIIPVNQTIRWGLKATGLYRHARREFTTPRLVHLEHRCPRWPAAFDGLRILHLTDLHIDIDPGLIPAILAGIEGAECDLCVITGDFRNSHDTPRQEVLQLSQRILEALPQPVYGTLGNHDEVELAEPLEATGLIRLLMNEHVVLPFRGGQFTLAGIDDTFFHEAGDIPAAMAGAPTAQESPRILLAHGPDIVEEADRHQVAFTPCGHTHGGQICLPGGKPLLAIDKLPSHLLAGAWRAGDMIGYTSRGTGGCRVPVRLNCPAEITLHTLRPA
;
A
#
# COMPACT_ATOMS: atom_id res chain seq x y z
N MET A 1 -11.96 -1.00 -31.05
CA MET A 1 -12.44 -2.40 -30.96
C MET A 1 -11.26 -3.30 -31.30
N VAL A 2 -10.53 -3.78 -30.30
CA VAL A 2 -9.36 -4.66 -30.48
C VAL A 2 -9.64 -5.90 -29.66
N VAL A 3 -9.80 -7.02 -30.35
CA VAL A 3 -10.08 -8.35 -29.78
C VAL A 3 -8.73 -8.99 -29.45
N LEU A 4 -8.53 -9.39 -28.20
CA LEU A 4 -7.36 -10.18 -27.77
C LEU A 4 -7.67 -11.68 -27.95
N PRO A 5 -6.69 -12.51 -28.33
CA PRO A 5 -6.93 -13.92 -28.64
C PRO A 5 -7.03 -14.80 -27.39
N ASN A 6 -7.90 -15.79 -27.52
CA ASN A 6 -8.28 -16.84 -26.59
C ASN A 6 -7.10 -17.80 -26.34
N VAL A 7 -6.63 -17.93 -25.11
CA VAL A 7 -5.64 -18.94 -24.71
C VAL A 7 -6.33 -19.96 -23.82
N LYS A 8 -6.98 -20.93 -24.46
CA LYS A 8 -7.26 -22.24 -23.86
C LYS A 8 -6.17 -23.20 -24.32
N ASP A 9 -5.84 -24.14 -23.43
CA ASP A 9 -5.05 -25.35 -23.65
C ASP A 9 -3.51 -25.21 -23.62
N ARG A 10 -2.94 -25.33 -22.41
CA ARG A 10 -1.72 -26.13 -22.19
C ARG A 10 -1.79 -26.89 -20.84
N PRO A 11 -1.35 -28.15 -20.80
CA PRO A 11 -1.56 -29.06 -19.67
C PRO A 11 -0.62 -28.81 -18.49
N ILE A 12 -1.15 -29.16 -17.32
CA ILE A 12 -0.54 -29.14 -15.99
C ILE A 12 0.57 -30.20 -15.92
N CYS A 13 1.81 -29.78 -15.64
CA CYS A 13 2.87 -30.71 -15.23
C CYS A 13 2.91 -30.82 -13.70
N ALA A 14 2.70 -32.04 -13.21
CA ALA A 14 2.83 -32.42 -11.80
C ALA A 14 4.29 -32.33 -11.31
N PRO A 15 4.52 -32.09 -10.00
CA PRO A 15 5.86 -32.12 -9.42
C PRO A 15 6.33 -33.56 -9.16
N PRO A 16 7.64 -33.86 -9.24
CA PRO A 16 8.17 -35.14 -8.77
C PRO A 16 8.53 -35.08 -7.28
N GLU A 17 8.19 -36.16 -6.55
CA GLU A 17 8.59 -36.42 -5.17
C GLU A 17 9.97 -37.10 -5.04
N ASP A 18 10.73 -36.57 -4.09
CA ASP A 18 11.55 -37.23 -3.04
C ASP A 18 12.84 -38.05 -3.34
N LYS A 19 13.75 -37.91 -2.35
CA LYS A 19 14.82 -38.79 -1.86
C LYS A 19 16.27 -38.42 -2.20
N SER A 20 16.92 -37.73 -1.25
CA SER A 20 18.17 -38.24 -0.66
C SER A 20 18.58 -37.49 0.63
N ARG A 21 18.39 -38.15 1.78
CA ARG A 21 19.22 -37.97 2.98
C ARG A 21 20.44 -38.88 2.83
N GLN A 22 21.65 -38.35 2.91
CA GLN A 22 22.79 -38.91 3.67
C GLN A 22 23.99 -37.94 3.59
N GLY A 23 24.52 -37.56 4.77
CA GLY A 23 25.46 -36.44 4.91
C GLY A 23 26.94 -36.76 4.74
N LYS A 24 27.76 -35.71 4.83
CA LYS A 24 29.12 -35.72 5.42
C LYS A 24 29.63 -34.28 5.65
N ARG A 25 29.86 -33.98 6.94
CA ARG A 25 30.97 -33.23 7.57
C ARG A 25 31.58 -32.01 6.85
N GLY A 26 31.30 -30.84 7.41
CA GLY A 26 32.28 -29.96 8.07
C GLY A 26 33.36 -29.28 7.24
N PHE A 27 33.17 -27.98 6.98
CA PHE A 27 34.20 -26.95 7.08
C PHE A 27 33.56 -25.66 7.61
N ALA A 28 34.01 -25.22 8.79
CA ALA A 28 33.65 -23.95 9.37
C ALA A 28 34.41 -22.85 8.62
N ASN A 29 33.68 -21.92 7.99
CA ASN A 29 34.21 -20.61 7.65
C ASN A 29 33.40 -19.58 8.42
N ALA A 30 34.07 -18.94 9.37
CA ALA A 30 33.59 -17.74 10.04
C ALA A 30 33.60 -16.60 9.03
N THR A 31 32.42 -16.12 8.63
CA THR A 31 32.09 -14.74 8.18
C THR A 31 30.67 -14.75 7.59
N ASP A 32 29.69 -15.11 8.40
CA ASP A 32 28.28 -14.78 8.10
C ASP A 32 27.94 -13.45 8.77
N PRO A 33 27.48 -12.41 8.04
CA PRO A 33 26.89 -11.24 8.66
C PRO A 33 25.56 -11.65 9.34
N PRO A 34 25.18 -11.04 10.47
CA PRO A 34 24.00 -11.48 11.20
C PRO A 34 22.74 -11.32 10.34
N HIS A 35 22.03 -12.42 10.20
CA HIS A 35 20.70 -12.52 9.61
C HIS A 35 19.67 -11.71 10.42
N GLY A 36 18.53 -11.41 9.77
CA GLY A 36 17.51 -10.47 10.23
C GLY A 36 16.82 -10.77 11.56
N ALA A 37 15.94 -9.82 11.94
CA ALA A 37 14.98 -9.85 13.03
C ALA A 37 15.45 -9.66 14.49
N ASP A 38 16.75 -9.40 14.75
CA ASP A 38 17.21 -9.18 16.15
C ASP A 38 16.88 -7.80 16.75
N TRP A 39 16.41 -6.83 15.95
CA TRP A 39 16.06 -5.49 16.46
C TRP A 39 14.63 -5.39 17.02
N MET A 40 13.83 -6.46 16.90
CA MET A 40 12.40 -6.50 17.24
C MET A 40 12.09 -7.08 18.63
N HIS A 41 13.07 -7.71 19.29
CA HIS A 41 12.81 -8.50 20.50
C HIS A 41 12.97 -7.75 21.83
N ALA A 42 13.31 -6.46 21.81
CA ALA A 42 13.26 -5.63 23.00
C ALA A 42 11.98 -4.78 22.99
N VAL A 43 10.85 -5.37 23.37
CA VAL A 43 9.77 -4.58 23.97
C VAL A 43 10.32 -4.11 25.31
N ASP A 44 10.71 -2.85 25.41
CA ASP A 44 11.20 -2.31 26.67
C ASP A 44 10.00 -2.03 27.58
N SER A 45 9.57 -3.07 28.31
CA SER A 45 8.47 -3.01 29.27
C SER A 45 8.71 -2.03 30.43
N SER A 46 9.89 -1.38 30.51
CA SER A 46 10.20 -0.35 31.50
C SER A 46 9.87 1.07 31.04
N LEU A 47 9.57 1.28 29.75
CA LEU A 47 9.08 2.57 29.25
C LEU A 47 7.61 2.75 29.65
N PRO A 48 7.22 3.93 30.18
CA PRO A 48 5.83 4.17 30.52
C PRO A 48 4.98 4.04 29.26
N LEU A 49 3.93 3.20 29.33
CA LEU A 49 2.88 3.13 28.31
C LEU A 49 2.38 4.56 28.07
N ILE A 50 2.70 5.11 26.91
CA ILE A 50 2.18 6.42 26.52
C ILE A 50 0.70 6.21 26.34
N ALA A 51 -0.09 6.78 27.24
CA ALA A 51 -1.53 6.76 27.12
C ALA A 51 -1.91 7.34 25.75
N PRO A 52 -2.79 6.67 24.99
CA PRO A 52 -3.28 7.23 23.74
C PRO A 52 -3.86 8.63 23.99
N PRO A 53 -3.71 9.58 23.05
CA PRO A 53 -4.46 10.83 23.13
C PRO A 53 -5.96 10.51 23.24
N ALA A 54 -6.76 11.41 23.81
CA ALA A 54 -8.19 11.18 24.06
C ALA A 54 -9.06 11.07 22.77
N HIS A 55 -8.44 10.86 21.61
CA HIS A 55 -9.08 10.88 20.31
C HIS A 55 -9.78 9.56 19.96
N PRO A 56 -10.93 9.59 19.24
CA PRO A 56 -11.68 8.39 18.85
C PRO A 56 -10.85 7.31 18.16
N ILE A 57 -9.90 7.65 17.28
CA ILE A 57 -9.05 6.64 16.62
C ILE A 57 -8.14 5.90 17.60
N ALA A 58 -7.56 6.62 18.56
CA ALA A 58 -6.67 6.05 19.56
C ALA A 58 -7.43 5.28 20.65
N GLN A 59 -8.77 5.43 20.70
CA GLN A 59 -9.67 4.60 21.49
C GLN A 59 -10.15 3.36 20.70
N ARG A 60 -10.31 3.48 19.37
CA ARG A 60 -10.64 2.34 18.48
C ARG A 60 -9.44 1.40 18.31
N MET A 61 -8.23 1.96 18.26
CA MET A 61 -7.01 1.22 18.54
C MET A 61 -6.98 0.94 20.05
N THR A 62 -6.85 -0.31 20.50
CA THR A 62 -6.68 -0.56 21.94
C THR A 62 -5.41 0.16 22.44
N PRO A 63 -5.34 0.61 23.71
CA PRO A 63 -4.16 1.28 24.24
C PRO A 63 -2.86 0.50 24.01
N GLU A 64 -2.91 -0.84 24.09
CA GLU A 64 -1.79 -1.73 23.85
C GLU A 64 -1.32 -1.70 22.39
N ARG A 65 -2.27 -1.72 21.44
CA ARG A 65 -1.95 -1.64 20.01
C ARG A 65 -1.37 -0.28 19.65
N TYR A 66 -1.94 0.79 20.19
CA TYR A 66 -1.41 2.13 19.97
C TYR A 66 0.02 2.26 20.53
N ALA A 67 0.26 1.81 21.76
CA ALA A 67 1.60 1.83 22.36
C ALA A 67 2.60 1.01 21.54
N THR A 68 2.22 -0.20 21.11
CA THR A 68 3.05 -1.06 20.25
C THR A 68 3.38 -0.37 18.93
N ARG A 69 2.40 0.26 18.28
CA ARG A 69 2.58 0.97 17.01
C ARG A 69 3.54 2.16 17.15
N VAL A 70 3.43 2.93 18.23
CA VAL A 70 4.34 4.05 18.55
C VAL A 70 5.75 3.54 18.85
N GLU A 71 5.88 2.45 19.60
CA GLU A 71 7.19 1.85 19.91
C GLU A 71 7.90 1.38 18.65
N ARG A 72 7.20 0.65 17.76
CA ARG A 72 7.78 0.17 16.50
C ARG A 72 8.21 1.31 15.58
N GLN A 73 7.41 2.38 15.49
CA GLN A 73 7.78 3.61 14.77
C GLN A 73 9.08 4.22 15.33
N ARG A 74 9.17 4.40 16.65
CA ARG A 74 10.37 4.96 17.30
C ARG A 74 11.59 4.06 17.12
N ASN A 75 11.42 2.75 17.22
CA ASN A 75 12.51 1.80 17.00
C ASN A 75 13.01 1.87 15.57
N ARG A 76 12.11 2.08 14.59
CA ARG A 76 12.49 2.28 13.20
C ARG A 76 13.24 3.60 12.98
N GLU A 77 12.77 4.71 13.54
CA GLU A 77 13.45 6.01 13.47
C GLU A 77 14.86 5.94 14.08
N ARG A 78 15.00 5.27 15.23
CA ARG A 78 16.29 4.97 15.87
C ARG A 78 17.18 4.10 14.97
N TYR A 79 16.63 3.03 14.41
CA TYR A 79 17.37 2.15 13.52
C TYR A 79 17.85 2.89 12.26
N GLN A 80 17.00 3.72 11.63
CA GLN A 80 17.36 4.53 10.47
C GLN A 80 18.43 5.57 10.78
N SER A 81 18.35 6.23 11.95
CA SER A 81 19.37 7.19 12.39
C SER A 81 20.70 6.54 12.78
N GLN A 82 20.68 5.26 13.19
CA GLN A 82 21.88 4.50 13.58
C GLN A 82 22.47 3.66 12.43
N ARG A 83 21.79 3.54 11.29
CA ARG A 83 22.20 2.65 10.20
C ARG A 83 23.49 3.13 9.52
N TYR A 84 24.59 2.44 9.81
CA TYR A 84 25.74 2.29 8.92
C TYR A 84 25.39 1.27 7.83
N ASP A 85 24.68 1.69 6.79
CA ASP A 85 24.49 0.88 5.58
C ASP A 85 25.52 1.30 4.52
N PRO A 86 26.39 0.42 4.02
CA PRO A 86 27.38 0.76 2.99
C PRO A 86 26.77 1.36 1.72
N LEU A 87 25.54 0.97 1.34
CA LEU A 87 24.80 1.57 0.22
C LEU A 87 24.20 2.94 0.58
N TYR A 88 23.89 3.16 1.86
CA TYR A 88 23.50 4.47 2.40
C TYR A 88 24.69 5.42 2.54
N LEU A 89 25.90 4.89 2.73
CA LEU A 89 27.15 5.64 2.59
C LEU A 89 27.43 6.00 1.14
N ILE A 90 27.15 5.10 0.18
CA ILE A 90 27.21 5.41 -1.25
C ILE A 90 26.18 6.47 -1.64
N SER A 91 24.98 6.47 -1.06
CA SER A 91 23.98 7.53 -1.32
C SER A 91 24.35 8.90 -0.72
N ARG A 92 25.25 8.95 0.28
CA ARG A 92 25.92 10.20 0.72
C ARG A 92 27.01 10.68 -0.24
N ILE A 93 27.61 9.78 -1.03
CA ILE A 93 28.69 10.10 -2.00
C ILE A 93 28.13 10.39 -3.39
N ILE A 94 27.11 9.63 -3.80
CA ILE A 94 26.39 9.75 -5.07
C ILE A 94 24.96 10.16 -4.73
N PRO A 95 24.56 11.41 -4.99
CA PRO A 95 23.19 11.84 -4.76
C PRO A 95 22.28 11.11 -5.76
N VAL A 96 21.74 9.95 -5.35
CA VAL A 96 20.96 9.04 -6.21
C VAL A 96 19.82 9.78 -6.93
N ASN A 97 19.11 10.63 -6.19
CA ASN A 97 18.04 11.47 -6.72
C ASN A 97 18.54 12.40 -7.84
N GLN A 98 19.69 13.04 -7.64
CA GLN A 98 20.30 13.93 -8.64
C GLN A 98 20.86 13.13 -9.82
N THR A 99 21.37 11.93 -9.56
CA THR A 99 21.91 11.03 -10.59
C THR A 99 20.80 10.55 -11.52
N ILE A 100 19.66 10.12 -10.97
CA ILE A 100 18.46 9.79 -11.76
C ILE A 100 18.03 11.01 -12.57
N ARG A 101 17.94 12.18 -11.94
CA ARG A 101 17.52 13.42 -12.61
C ARG A 101 18.47 13.80 -13.75
N TRP A 102 19.79 13.74 -13.54
CA TRP A 102 20.80 14.04 -14.56
C TRP A 102 20.81 13.02 -15.69
N GLY A 103 20.70 11.72 -15.37
CA GLY A 103 20.57 10.66 -16.37
C GLY A 103 19.35 10.87 -17.26
N LEU A 104 18.19 11.19 -16.66
CA LEU A 104 16.96 11.49 -17.41
C LEU A 104 17.10 12.77 -18.26
N LYS A 105 17.82 13.79 -17.78
CA LYS A 105 18.07 15.01 -18.56
C LYS A 105 19.01 14.73 -19.74
N ALA A 106 20.09 14.00 -19.51
CA ALA A 106 21.08 13.65 -20.53
C ALA A 106 20.48 12.78 -21.65
N THR A 107 19.52 11.93 -21.32
CA THR A 107 18.80 11.07 -22.28
C THR A 107 17.57 11.75 -22.92
N GLY A 108 17.24 12.98 -22.55
CA GLY A 108 16.05 13.69 -23.04
C GLY A 108 14.71 13.18 -22.48
N LEU A 109 14.74 12.21 -21.56
CA LEU A 109 13.55 11.57 -20.99
C LEU A 109 12.93 12.34 -19.82
N TYR A 110 13.63 13.31 -19.24
CA TYR A 110 13.18 14.02 -18.04
C TYR A 110 11.80 14.67 -18.18
N ARG A 111 11.51 15.32 -19.32
CA ARG A 111 10.21 15.97 -19.55
C ARG A 111 9.08 14.93 -19.62
N HIS A 112 9.31 13.83 -20.33
CA HIS A 112 8.37 12.72 -20.38
C HIS A 112 8.16 12.14 -18.98
N ALA A 113 9.24 11.91 -18.24
CA ALA A 113 9.16 11.31 -16.92
C ALA A 113 8.46 12.21 -15.88
N ARG A 114 8.63 13.54 -16.01
CA ARG A 114 7.86 14.52 -15.24
C ARG A 114 6.39 14.48 -15.57
N ARG A 115 6.03 14.39 -16.85
CA ARG A 115 4.63 14.30 -17.29
C ARG A 115 3.94 13.05 -16.75
N GLU A 116 4.59 11.90 -16.80
CA GLU A 116 4.05 10.65 -16.24
C GLU A 116 3.82 10.72 -14.72
N PHE A 117 4.55 11.60 -14.03
CA PHE A 117 4.37 11.88 -12.60
C PHE A 117 3.27 12.93 -12.33
N THR A 118 3.23 14.04 -13.08
CA THR A 118 2.26 15.14 -12.87
C THR A 118 0.98 14.97 -13.70
N THR A 119 0.64 13.76 -14.13
CA THR A 119 -0.60 13.49 -14.87
C THR A 119 -1.10 12.09 -14.48
N PRO A 120 -1.51 11.91 -13.21
CA PRO A 120 -2.08 10.64 -12.78
C PRO A 120 -3.31 10.34 -13.62
N ARG A 121 -3.34 9.15 -14.20
CA ARG A 121 -4.42 8.74 -15.11
C ARG A 121 -5.54 8.11 -14.30
N LEU A 122 -6.79 8.49 -14.54
CA LEU A 122 -7.93 7.73 -14.06
C LEU A 122 -8.03 6.42 -14.87
N VAL A 123 -7.77 5.29 -14.22
CA VAL A 123 -7.76 3.96 -14.82
C VAL A 123 -8.99 3.20 -14.34
N HIS A 124 -9.87 2.84 -15.29
CA HIS A 124 -11.06 2.05 -15.00
C HIS A 124 -10.72 0.56 -15.06
N LEU A 125 -11.02 -0.16 -13.98
CA LEU A 125 -10.68 -1.57 -13.83
C LEU A 125 -11.91 -2.36 -13.40
N GLU A 126 -12.28 -3.39 -14.17
CA GLU A 126 -13.33 -4.31 -13.79
C GLU A 126 -12.74 -5.60 -13.21
N HIS A 127 -13.22 -6.01 -12.04
CA HIS A 127 -12.75 -7.20 -11.34
C HIS A 127 -13.89 -8.20 -11.21
N ARG A 128 -13.69 -9.41 -11.75
CA ARG A 128 -14.59 -10.54 -11.57
C ARG A 128 -14.16 -11.33 -10.34
N CYS A 129 -14.87 -11.10 -9.24
CA CYS A 129 -14.52 -11.60 -7.93
C CYS A 129 -15.37 -12.83 -7.58
N PRO A 130 -14.79 -14.03 -7.43
CA PRO A 130 -15.54 -15.24 -7.08
C PRO A 130 -16.31 -15.13 -5.76
N ARG A 131 -15.77 -14.40 -4.78
CA ARG A 131 -16.40 -14.14 -3.48
C ARG A 131 -17.28 -12.89 -3.45
N TRP A 132 -17.64 -12.33 -4.61
CA TRP A 132 -18.49 -11.16 -4.71
C TRP A 132 -19.89 -11.56 -5.20
N PRO A 133 -20.93 -11.52 -4.35
CA PRO A 133 -22.26 -11.99 -4.72
C PRO A 133 -22.92 -11.09 -5.77
N ALA A 134 -23.79 -11.66 -6.59
CA ALA A 134 -24.48 -10.95 -7.66
C ALA A 134 -25.33 -9.74 -7.18
N ALA A 135 -25.83 -9.78 -5.95
CA ALA A 135 -26.56 -8.66 -5.33
C ALA A 135 -25.70 -7.38 -5.19
N PHE A 136 -24.37 -7.51 -5.20
CA PHE A 136 -23.41 -6.41 -5.05
C PHE A 136 -22.74 -6.04 -6.38
N ASP A 137 -23.26 -6.49 -7.53
CA ASP A 137 -22.67 -6.20 -8.83
C ASP A 137 -22.54 -4.69 -9.10
N GLY A 138 -21.35 -4.28 -9.53
CA GLY A 138 -21.07 -2.93 -9.98
C GLY A 138 -20.69 -1.95 -8.86
N LEU A 139 -20.26 -2.42 -7.69
CA LEU A 139 -19.67 -1.52 -6.68
C LEU A 139 -18.44 -0.82 -7.26
N ARG A 140 -18.46 0.52 -7.26
CA ARG A 140 -17.40 1.38 -7.78
C ARG A 140 -16.59 1.99 -6.64
N ILE A 141 -15.30 1.72 -6.62
CA ILE A 141 -14.38 2.19 -5.58
C ILE A 141 -13.30 3.05 -6.25
N LEU A 142 -13.28 4.34 -5.93
CA LEU A 142 -12.19 5.23 -6.34
C LEU A 142 -11.03 5.05 -5.36
N HIS A 143 -9.89 4.60 -5.85
CA HIS A 143 -8.74 4.25 -5.03
C HIS A 143 -7.55 5.14 -5.36
N LEU A 144 -7.07 5.81 -4.33
CA LEU A 144 -5.81 6.56 -4.32
C LEU A 144 -4.87 5.88 -3.33
N THR A 145 -3.57 5.98 -3.57
CA THR A 145 -2.55 5.43 -2.67
C THR A 145 -1.20 6.01 -3.01
N ASP A 146 -0.23 5.92 -2.10
CA ASP A 146 1.11 6.44 -2.30
C ASP A 146 1.08 7.91 -2.76
N LEU A 147 0.33 8.75 -2.02
CA LEU A 147 0.14 10.15 -2.36
C LEU A 147 1.46 10.91 -2.30
N HIS A 148 2.27 10.69 -1.25
CA HIS A 148 3.55 11.37 -1.06
C HIS A 148 3.42 12.89 -1.27
N ILE A 149 2.38 13.49 -0.68
CA ILE A 149 1.78 14.71 -1.22
C ILE A 149 2.67 15.95 -1.14
N ASP A 150 3.66 15.89 -0.26
CA ASP A 150 4.70 16.89 0.00
C ASP A 150 5.90 16.81 -0.95
N ILE A 151 5.95 15.85 -1.88
CA ILE A 151 7.11 15.68 -2.77
C ILE A 151 7.22 16.76 -3.87
N ASP A 152 6.08 17.28 -4.34
CA ASP A 152 6.02 18.24 -5.44
C ASP A 152 4.72 19.07 -5.41
N PRO A 153 4.79 20.42 -5.47
CA PRO A 153 3.60 21.26 -5.41
C PRO A 153 2.67 21.09 -6.63
N GLY A 154 3.17 20.54 -7.74
CA GLY A 154 2.38 20.24 -8.93
C GLY A 154 1.51 18.98 -8.78
N LEU A 155 1.69 18.20 -7.71
CA LEU A 155 0.97 16.94 -7.54
C LEU A 155 -0.50 17.14 -7.17
N ILE A 156 -0.82 18.03 -6.22
CA ILE A 156 -2.22 18.33 -5.85
C ILE A 156 -3.06 18.73 -7.08
N PRO A 157 -2.72 19.77 -7.86
CA PRO A 157 -3.55 20.14 -9.00
C PRO A 157 -3.65 19.01 -10.04
N ALA A 158 -2.62 18.18 -10.17
CA ALA A 158 -2.66 17.01 -11.05
C ALA A 158 -3.63 15.92 -10.55
N ILE A 159 -3.67 15.66 -9.25
CA ILE A 159 -4.62 14.74 -8.62
C ILE A 159 -6.05 15.28 -8.76
N LEU A 160 -6.27 16.55 -8.44
CA LEU A 160 -7.59 17.19 -8.56
C LEU A 160 -8.14 17.10 -9.98
N ALA A 161 -7.31 17.34 -11.00
CA ALA A 161 -7.68 17.15 -12.39
C ALA A 161 -7.93 15.67 -12.75
N GLY A 162 -7.21 14.74 -12.13
CA GLY A 162 -7.35 13.30 -12.36
C GLY A 162 -8.62 12.69 -11.75
N ILE A 163 -9.16 13.27 -10.68
CA ILE A 163 -10.41 12.82 -10.03
C ILE A 163 -11.65 13.57 -10.53
N GLU A 164 -11.48 14.62 -11.33
CA GLU A 164 -12.59 15.43 -11.83
C GLU A 164 -13.61 14.56 -12.59
N GLY A 165 -14.88 14.62 -12.16
CA GLY A 165 -15.96 13.85 -12.77
C GLY A 165 -15.94 12.35 -12.47
N ALA A 166 -15.08 11.86 -11.57
CA ALA A 166 -15.08 10.47 -11.16
C ALA A 166 -16.38 10.13 -10.40
N GLU A 167 -17.14 9.18 -10.92
CA GLU A 167 -18.31 8.64 -10.23
C GLU A 167 -17.99 7.32 -9.54
N CYS A 168 -18.13 7.29 -8.22
CA CYS A 168 -17.92 6.11 -7.39
C CYS A 168 -18.96 6.02 -6.27
N ASP A 169 -19.02 4.86 -5.62
CA ASP A 169 -19.87 4.62 -4.46
C ASP A 169 -19.12 4.88 -3.14
N LEU A 170 -17.80 4.74 -3.15
CA LEU A 170 -16.90 5.20 -2.08
C LEU A 170 -15.49 5.50 -2.61
N CYS A 171 -14.74 6.28 -1.84
CA CYS A 171 -13.32 6.49 -2.03
C CYS A 171 -12.50 5.74 -0.98
N VAL A 172 -11.34 5.25 -1.37
CA VAL A 172 -10.38 4.62 -0.45
C VAL A 172 -8.97 5.17 -0.67
N ILE A 173 -8.25 5.43 0.43
CA ILE A 173 -6.83 5.81 0.42
C ILE A 173 -6.02 4.78 1.18
N THR A 174 -5.18 4.00 0.51
CA THR A 174 -4.43 2.89 1.16
C THR A 174 -3.04 3.29 1.65
N GLY A 175 -2.91 4.49 2.22
CA GLY A 175 -1.68 4.94 2.88
C GLY A 175 -0.70 5.76 2.04
N ASP A 176 0.41 6.09 2.70
CA ASP A 176 1.51 6.95 2.24
C ASP A 176 1.04 8.35 1.83
N PHE A 177 0.42 9.04 2.79
CA PHE A 177 0.04 10.45 2.65
C PHE A 177 1.29 11.33 2.51
N ARG A 178 2.34 11.02 3.28
CA ARG A 178 3.60 11.79 3.28
C ARG A 178 4.73 11.05 2.57
N ASN A 179 5.71 11.82 2.10
CA ASN A 179 6.93 11.32 1.49
C ASN A 179 8.12 11.30 2.44
N SER A 180 8.31 12.36 3.22
CA SER A 180 9.49 12.51 4.07
C SER A 180 9.15 13.08 5.45
N HIS A 181 10.00 12.78 6.42
CA HIS A 181 9.90 13.37 7.77
C HIS A 181 10.39 14.82 7.83
N ASP A 182 11.00 15.34 6.75
CA ASP A 182 11.50 16.72 6.67
C ASP A 182 10.36 17.74 6.55
N THR A 183 9.25 17.37 5.91
CA THR A 183 8.07 18.23 5.79
C THR A 183 7.30 18.26 7.12
N PRO A 184 7.00 19.44 7.68
CA PRO A 184 6.19 19.54 8.90
C PRO A 184 4.85 18.82 8.76
N ARG A 185 4.46 18.06 9.78
CA ARG A 185 3.18 17.31 9.79
C ARG A 185 1.97 18.19 9.44
N GLN A 186 1.95 19.43 9.95
CA GLN A 186 0.85 20.36 9.69
C GLN A 186 0.70 20.71 8.20
N GLU A 187 1.81 20.78 7.47
CA GLU A 187 1.79 21.04 6.02
C GLU A 187 1.22 19.83 5.28
N VAL A 188 1.67 18.61 5.61
CA VAL A 188 1.10 17.36 5.06
C VAL A 188 -0.41 17.30 5.30
N LEU A 189 -0.89 17.64 6.50
CA LEU A 189 -2.31 17.65 6.84
C LEU A 189 -3.10 18.66 5.99
N GLN A 190 -2.57 19.87 5.79
CA GLN A 190 -3.20 20.88 4.92
C GLN A 190 -3.28 20.42 3.46
N LEU A 191 -2.22 19.79 2.96
CA LEU A 191 -2.17 19.26 1.60
C LEU A 191 -3.15 18.08 1.42
N SER A 192 -3.20 17.16 2.39
CA SER A 192 -4.14 16.03 2.42
C SER A 192 -5.59 16.51 2.47
N GLN A 193 -5.90 17.51 3.31
CA GLN A 193 -7.26 18.07 3.41
C GLN A 193 -7.77 18.59 2.06
N ARG A 194 -6.93 19.25 1.26
CA ARG A 194 -7.31 19.73 -0.08
C ARG A 194 -7.73 18.61 -1.04
N ILE A 195 -7.13 17.43 -0.92
CA ILE A 195 -7.55 16.26 -1.70
C ILE A 195 -8.86 15.71 -1.15
N LEU A 196 -8.95 15.54 0.18
CA LEU A 196 -10.12 14.98 0.85
C LEU A 196 -11.39 15.80 0.58
N GLU A 197 -11.29 17.13 0.52
CA GLU A 197 -12.39 18.04 0.19
C GLU A 197 -12.92 17.86 -1.23
N ALA A 198 -12.09 17.37 -2.15
CA ALA A 198 -12.45 17.17 -3.56
C ALA A 198 -12.93 15.74 -3.86
N LEU A 199 -12.71 14.78 -2.95
CA LEU A 199 -13.11 13.39 -3.15
C LEU A 199 -14.62 13.20 -2.90
N PRO A 200 -15.31 12.38 -3.74
CA PRO A 200 -16.66 11.93 -3.43
C PRO A 200 -16.71 11.19 -2.09
N GLN A 201 -17.66 11.55 -1.24
CA GLN A 201 -17.87 10.90 0.06
C GLN A 201 -18.74 9.64 -0.08
N PRO A 202 -18.54 8.61 0.77
CA PRO A 202 -17.61 8.56 1.91
C PRO A 202 -16.17 8.21 1.51
N VAL A 203 -15.19 8.69 2.28
CA VAL A 203 -13.77 8.31 2.16
C VAL A 203 -13.33 7.44 3.34
N TYR A 204 -12.72 6.30 3.03
CA TYR A 204 -12.05 5.43 4.00
C TYR A 204 -10.55 5.34 3.71
N GLY A 205 -9.74 4.96 4.68
CA GLY A 205 -8.33 4.73 4.39
C GLY A 205 -7.56 3.96 5.45
N THR A 206 -6.28 3.76 5.17
CA THR A 206 -5.29 3.19 6.09
C THR A 206 -4.05 4.09 6.08
N LEU A 207 -3.14 3.85 7.02
CA LEU A 207 -1.81 4.46 6.99
C LEU A 207 -0.84 3.56 6.22
N GLY A 208 0.17 4.17 5.60
CA GLY A 208 1.26 3.47 4.95
C GLY A 208 2.54 3.45 5.78
N ASN A 209 3.62 2.95 5.19
CA ASN A 209 4.90 2.81 5.88
C ASN A 209 5.65 4.16 6.03
N HIS A 210 5.27 5.18 5.27
CA HIS A 210 5.77 6.55 5.45
C HIS A 210 4.97 7.35 6.48
N ASP A 211 3.81 6.87 6.89
CA ASP A 211 2.91 7.63 7.75
C ASP A 211 3.15 7.33 9.23
N GLU A 212 3.34 8.42 9.98
CA GLU A 212 3.34 8.40 11.44
C GLU A 212 1.92 8.17 11.96
N VAL A 213 1.75 7.37 13.02
CA VAL A 213 0.42 7.11 13.61
C VAL A 213 -0.27 8.39 14.08
N GLU A 214 0.52 9.42 14.42
CA GLU A 214 0.04 10.74 14.82
C GLU A 214 -0.59 11.55 13.67
N LEU A 215 -0.51 11.09 12.41
CA LEU A 215 -1.33 11.63 11.31
C LEU A 215 -2.78 11.21 11.42
N ALA A 216 -3.08 10.09 12.08
CA ALA A 216 -4.38 9.46 12.02
C ALA A 216 -5.47 10.33 12.67
N GLU A 217 -5.21 10.83 13.87
CA GLU A 217 -6.15 11.68 14.61
C GLU A 217 -6.48 12.98 13.86
N PRO A 218 -5.51 13.80 13.43
CA PRO A 218 -5.82 15.05 12.73
C PRO A 218 -6.49 14.84 11.36
N LEU A 219 -6.18 13.74 10.65
CA LEU A 219 -6.87 13.40 9.40
C LEU A 219 -8.35 13.09 9.67
N GLU A 220 -8.67 12.26 10.66
CA GLU A 220 -10.07 11.97 11.01
C GLU A 220 -10.81 13.17 11.59
N ALA A 221 -10.11 14.04 12.33
CA ALA A 221 -10.70 15.25 12.90
C ALA A 221 -11.25 16.23 11.84
N THR A 222 -10.84 16.08 10.57
CA THR A 222 -11.44 16.82 9.44
C THR A 222 -12.90 16.42 9.18
N GLY A 223 -13.32 15.22 9.60
CA GLY A 223 -14.61 14.63 9.27
C GLY A 223 -14.74 14.17 7.81
N LEU A 224 -13.67 14.26 7.01
CA LEU A 224 -13.69 13.94 5.57
C LEU A 224 -13.19 12.53 5.26
N ILE A 225 -12.55 11.85 6.21
CA ILE A 225 -12.03 10.49 6.07
C ILE A 225 -12.20 9.70 7.37
N ARG A 226 -12.47 8.40 7.24
CA ARG A 226 -12.34 7.44 8.34
C ARG A 226 -11.21 6.46 8.06
N LEU A 227 -10.20 6.47 8.92
CA LEU A 227 -9.12 5.51 8.90
C LEU A 227 -9.54 4.21 9.62
N LEU A 228 -9.18 3.09 9.02
CA LEU A 228 -9.44 1.73 9.48
C LEU A 228 -8.09 1.11 9.86
N MET A 229 -7.74 1.14 11.15
CA MET A 229 -6.47 0.62 11.65
C MET A 229 -6.69 -0.68 12.43
N ASN A 230 -6.59 -1.82 11.72
CA ASN A 230 -6.90 -3.15 12.23
C ASN A 230 -8.34 -3.27 12.74
N GLU A 231 -9.27 -2.75 11.96
CA GLU A 231 -10.70 -2.75 12.25
C GLU A 231 -11.52 -2.82 10.96
N HIS A 232 -12.84 -2.85 11.10
CA HIS A 232 -13.76 -2.84 9.97
C HIS A 232 -14.96 -1.94 10.20
N VAL A 233 -15.64 -1.66 9.09
CA VAL A 233 -16.99 -1.12 9.05
C VAL A 233 -17.85 -2.02 8.16
N VAL A 234 -19.16 -2.04 8.44
CA VAL A 234 -20.14 -2.72 7.59
C VAL A 234 -20.94 -1.63 6.86
N LEU A 235 -20.92 -1.67 5.53
CA LEU A 235 -21.46 -0.63 4.68
C LEU A 235 -22.65 -1.16 3.88
N PRO A 236 -23.76 -0.41 3.82
CA PRO A 236 -24.90 -0.80 3.00
C PRO A 236 -24.59 -0.63 1.51
N PHE A 237 -25.05 -1.56 0.68
CA PHE A 237 -25.02 -1.41 -0.77
C PHE A 237 -26.18 -2.18 -1.41
N ARG A 238 -27.00 -1.49 -2.21
CA ARG A 238 -28.14 -2.04 -2.96
C ARG A 238 -29.04 -3.00 -2.16
N GLY A 239 -29.37 -2.63 -0.92
CA GLY A 239 -30.24 -3.41 -0.04
C GLY A 239 -29.57 -4.57 0.70
N GLY A 240 -28.27 -4.82 0.45
CA GLY A 240 -27.41 -5.68 1.27
C GLY A 240 -26.36 -4.88 2.03
N GLN A 241 -25.36 -5.57 2.56
CA GLN A 241 -24.20 -4.96 3.22
C GLN A 241 -22.90 -5.71 2.88
N PHE A 242 -21.78 -5.00 2.86
CA PHE A 242 -20.45 -5.58 2.71
C PHE A 242 -19.52 -5.07 3.82
N THR A 243 -18.49 -5.84 4.12
CA THR A 243 -17.51 -5.49 5.16
C THR A 243 -16.31 -4.85 4.49
N LEU A 244 -16.01 -3.62 4.88
CA LEU A 244 -14.77 -2.93 4.53
C LEU A 244 -13.85 -2.97 5.75
N ALA A 245 -12.81 -3.77 5.67
CA ALA A 245 -11.79 -3.86 6.71
C ALA A 245 -10.53 -3.08 6.28
N GLY A 246 -9.76 -2.60 7.24
CA GLY A 246 -8.45 -2.01 6.99
C GLY A 246 -7.43 -2.44 8.03
N ILE A 247 -6.18 -2.60 7.61
CA ILE A 247 -5.06 -2.94 8.48
C ILE A 247 -4.02 -1.82 8.48
N ASP A 248 -3.26 -1.74 9.58
CA ASP A 248 -2.08 -0.88 9.68
C ASP A 248 -0.92 -1.44 8.83
N ASP A 249 0.16 -0.67 8.68
CA ASP A 249 1.32 -1.02 7.85
C ASP A 249 2.01 -2.31 8.31
N THR A 250 2.20 -3.24 7.37
CA THR A 250 2.87 -4.53 7.57
C THR A 250 4.37 -4.50 7.29
N PHE A 251 4.89 -3.45 6.65
CA PHE A 251 6.29 -3.41 6.20
C PHE A 251 7.24 -2.78 7.21
N PHE A 252 7.01 -1.52 7.59
CA PHE A 252 7.96 -0.79 8.46
C PHE A 252 7.52 -0.84 9.92
N HIS A 253 6.22 -0.75 10.15
CA HIS A 253 5.63 -0.77 11.47
C HIS A 253 5.16 -2.18 11.87
N GLU A 254 5.06 -3.09 10.91
CA GLU A 254 4.68 -4.51 11.08
C GLU A 254 3.38 -4.71 11.88
N ALA A 255 2.54 -3.69 11.92
CA ALA A 255 1.40 -3.54 12.82
C ALA A 255 0.08 -3.99 12.20
N GLY A 256 0.07 -4.43 10.94
CA GLY A 256 -1.12 -4.99 10.30
C GLY A 256 -1.56 -6.30 10.96
N ASP A 257 -2.85 -6.42 11.23
CA ASP A 257 -3.47 -7.56 11.91
C ASP A 257 -4.86 -7.84 11.30
N ILE A 258 -4.94 -8.81 10.39
CA ILE A 258 -6.19 -9.19 9.71
C ILE A 258 -7.19 -9.86 10.69
N PRO A 259 -6.78 -10.79 11.57
CA PRO A 259 -7.67 -11.34 12.59
C PRO A 259 -8.35 -10.25 13.43
N ALA A 260 -7.60 -9.22 13.83
CA ALA A 260 -8.12 -8.06 14.51
C ALA A 260 -9.12 -7.26 13.68
N ALA A 261 -8.76 -6.96 12.42
CA ALA A 261 -9.61 -6.21 11.52
C ALA A 261 -10.96 -6.89 11.31
N MET A 262 -10.98 -8.23 11.34
CA MET A 262 -12.17 -9.05 11.15
C MET A 262 -12.87 -9.43 12.47
N ALA A 263 -12.34 -9.05 13.63
CA ALA A 263 -12.90 -9.44 14.92
C ALA A 263 -14.30 -8.84 15.09
N GLY A 264 -15.32 -9.69 15.25
CA GLY A 264 -16.72 -9.27 15.38
C GLY A 264 -17.40 -8.88 14.06
N ALA A 265 -16.71 -8.98 12.92
CA ALA A 265 -17.32 -8.76 11.61
C ALA A 265 -18.31 -9.88 11.26
N PRO A 266 -19.37 -9.59 10.48
CA PRO A 266 -20.22 -10.63 9.91
C PRO A 266 -19.41 -11.65 9.10
N THR A 267 -19.95 -12.84 8.95
CA THR A 267 -19.32 -13.89 8.14
C THR A 267 -19.23 -13.45 6.68
N ALA A 268 -18.28 -14.01 5.92
CA ALA A 268 -18.10 -13.67 4.50
C ALA A 268 -19.33 -14.01 3.63
N GLN A 269 -20.17 -14.95 4.11
CA GLN A 269 -21.44 -15.33 3.48
C GLN A 269 -22.54 -14.28 3.71
N GLU A 270 -22.57 -13.66 4.89
CA GLU A 270 -23.53 -12.60 5.24
C GLU A 270 -23.12 -11.24 4.66
N SER A 271 -21.81 -11.01 4.54
CA SER A 271 -21.22 -9.74 4.15
C SER A 271 -19.91 -9.98 3.40
N PRO A 272 -19.87 -9.81 2.06
CA PRO A 272 -18.63 -9.99 1.32
C PRO A 272 -17.58 -8.98 1.78
N ARG A 273 -16.31 -9.37 1.70
CA ARG A 273 -15.22 -8.65 2.39
C ARG A 273 -14.29 -7.96 1.40
N ILE A 274 -14.03 -6.68 1.64
CA ILE A 274 -12.94 -5.91 1.03
C ILE A 274 -11.93 -5.60 2.12
N LEU A 275 -10.65 -5.80 1.85
CA LEU A 275 -9.56 -5.45 2.76
C LEU A 275 -8.74 -4.31 2.17
N LEU A 276 -8.58 -3.22 2.92
CA LEU A 276 -7.65 -2.14 2.61
C LEU A 276 -6.31 -2.45 3.29
N ALA A 277 -5.25 -2.54 2.48
CA ALA A 277 -3.90 -2.77 2.96
C ALA A 277 -2.94 -1.90 2.15
N HIS A 278 -1.93 -1.34 2.81
CA HIS A 278 -0.96 -0.50 2.11
C HIS A 278 -0.11 -1.31 1.11
N GLY A 279 0.41 -2.47 1.51
CA GLY A 279 1.17 -3.34 0.63
C GLY A 279 0.55 -4.72 0.40
N PRO A 280 1.03 -5.47 -0.63
CA PRO A 280 0.42 -6.74 -1.06
C PRO A 280 1.02 -8.00 -0.40
N ASP A 281 1.88 -7.86 0.61
CA ASP A 281 2.53 -8.97 1.33
C ASP A 281 1.53 -9.86 2.09
N ILE A 282 0.36 -9.31 2.45
CA ILE A 282 -0.71 -10.00 3.17
C ILE A 282 -1.52 -11.00 2.35
N VAL A 283 -1.15 -11.20 1.08
CA VAL A 283 -1.97 -11.88 0.06
C VAL A 283 -2.49 -13.26 0.48
N GLU A 284 -1.64 -14.11 1.05
CA GLU A 284 -2.03 -15.47 1.44
C GLU A 284 -2.95 -15.47 2.67
N GLU A 285 -2.72 -14.56 3.61
CA GLU A 285 -3.53 -14.45 4.82
C GLU A 285 -4.91 -13.87 4.52
N ALA A 286 -4.99 -12.82 3.72
CA ALA A 286 -6.26 -12.24 3.31
C ALA A 286 -7.15 -13.25 2.56
N ASP A 287 -6.56 -14.11 1.72
CA ASP A 287 -7.31 -15.19 1.07
C ASP A 287 -7.89 -16.19 2.09
N ARG A 288 -7.12 -16.57 3.12
CA ARG A 288 -7.60 -17.43 4.22
C ARG A 288 -8.75 -16.80 5.01
N HIS A 289 -8.79 -15.48 5.10
CA HIS A 289 -9.88 -14.73 5.74
C HIS A 289 -11.07 -14.44 4.80
N GLN A 290 -11.11 -15.11 3.65
CA GLN A 290 -12.19 -15.04 2.67
C GLN A 290 -12.43 -13.63 2.12
N VAL A 291 -11.38 -12.83 2.01
CA VAL A 291 -11.43 -11.53 1.36
C VAL A 291 -11.75 -11.74 -0.13
N ALA A 292 -12.66 -10.92 -0.66
CA ALA A 292 -13.05 -10.95 -2.07
C ALA A 292 -12.15 -10.06 -2.92
N PHE A 293 -11.83 -8.87 -2.41
CA PHE A 293 -11.02 -7.87 -3.10
C PHE A 293 -10.07 -7.12 -2.15
N THR A 294 -8.83 -6.86 -2.59
CA THR A 294 -7.87 -6.03 -1.85
C THR A 294 -7.14 -5.04 -2.77
N PRO A 295 -7.41 -3.73 -2.69
CA PRO A 295 -6.58 -2.71 -3.31
C PRO A 295 -5.36 -2.40 -2.43
N CYS A 296 -4.19 -2.29 -3.05
CA CYS A 296 -2.91 -2.00 -2.39
C CYS A 296 -2.09 -0.96 -3.17
N GLY A 297 -1.05 -0.41 -2.53
CA GLY A 297 -0.03 0.50 -3.08
C GLY A 297 1.39 0.01 -2.79
N HIS A 298 2.18 0.84 -2.11
CA HIS A 298 3.53 0.60 -1.54
C HIS A 298 4.67 0.47 -2.57
N THR A 299 4.43 -0.32 -3.61
CA THR A 299 5.49 -0.74 -4.54
C THR A 299 5.84 0.32 -5.59
N HIS A 300 4.96 1.32 -5.76
CA HIS A 300 4.96 2.32 -6.84
C HIS A 300 5.09 1.74 -8.28
N GLY A 301 4.87 0.44 -8.47
CA GLY A 301 5.24 -0.25 -9.71
C GLY A 301 6.73 -0.14 -10.07
N GLY A 302 7.60 0.14 -9.10
CA GLY A 302 9.02 0.41 -9.27
C GLY A 302 9.38 1.82 -9.75
N GLN A 303 8.39 2.67 -10.07
CA GLN A 303 8.49 4.10 -10.46
C GLN A 303 9.31 4.44 -11.72
N ILE A 304 10.52 3.86 -11.86
CA ILE A 304 11.42 4.01 -12.99
C ILE A 304 11.63 2.62 -13.61
N CYS A 305 10.99 2.41 -14.75
CA CYS A 305 11.00 1.14 -15.45
C CYS A 305 11.73 1.24 -16.80
N LEU A 306 12.38 0.14 -17.18
CA LEU A 306 12.82 -0.09 -18.55
C LEU A 306 11.60 -0.18 -19.48
N PRO A 307 11.79 0.00 -20.81
CA PRO A 307 10.74 -0.28 -21.79
C PRO A 307 10.10 -1.65 -21.56
N GLY A 308 8.76 -1.69 -21.60
CA GLY A 308 7.99 -2.88 -21.23
C GLY A 308 7.66 -3.03 -19.74
N GLY A 309 7.90 -1.99 -18.92
CA GLY A 309 7.41 -1.92 -17.54
C GLY A 309 8.23 -2.71 -16.52
N LYS A 310 9.48 -3.08 -16.86
CA LYS A 310 10.36 -3.82 -15.95
C LYS A 310 11.05 -2.85 -14.98
N PRO A 311 10.88 -2.99 -13.65
CA PRO A 311 11.44 -2.05 -12.68
C PRO A 311 12.98 -2.10 -12.69
N LEU A 312 13.63 -0.93 -12.69
CA LEU A 312 15.09 -0.85 -12.55
C LEU A 312 15.55 -1.17 -11.13
N LEU A 313 14.73 -0.80 -10.16
CA LEU A 313 14.92 -1.08 -8.75
C LEU A 313 13.58 -1.60 -8.23
N ALA A 314 13.57 -2.81 -7.69
CA ALA A 314 12.47 -3.30 -6.87
C ALA A 314 12.82 -3.00 -5.41
N ILE A 315 11.93 -2.29 -4.72
CA ILE A 315 12.18 -1.80 -3.36
C ILE A 315 12.13 -2.96 -2.36
N ASP A 316 11.39 -4.04 -2.68
CA ASP A 316 11.12 -5.14 -1.75
C ASP A 316 11.40 -6.52 -2.36
N LYS A 317 11.51 -7.53 -1.49
CA LYS A 317 11.62 -8.95 -1.86
C LYS A 317 10.28 -9.58 -2.29
N LEU A 318 9.33 -8.75 -2.73
CA LEU A 318 8.03 -9.20 -3.19
C LEU A 318 8.16 -9.95 -4.54
N PRO A 319 7.36 -11.01 -4.76
CA PRO A 319 7.22 -11.61 -6.07
C PRO A 319 6.87 -10.57 -7.13
N SER A 320 7.50 -10.66 -8.31
CA SER A 320 7.35 -9.64 -9.37
C SER A 320 5.90 -9.42 -9.84
N HIS A 321 5.06 -10.44 -9.74
CA HIS A 321 3.64 -10.36 -10.12
C HIS A 321 2.78 -9.54 -9.14
N LEU A 322 3.27 -9.26 -7.93
CA LEU A 322 2.60 -8.40 -6.95
C LEU A 322 3.06 -6.94 -7.03
N LEU A 323 4.07 -6.63 -7.85
CA LEU A 323 4.64 -5.28 -7.91
C LEU A 323 3.75 -4.26 -8.62
N ALA A 324 2.82 -4.67 -9.46
CA ALA A 324 1.86 -3.77 -10.09
C ALA A 324 0.75 -4.56 -10.80
N GLY A 325 -0.44 -3.98 -10.86
CA GLY A 325 -1.57 -4.53 -11.61
C GLY A 325 -2.39 -5.55 -10.82
N ALA A 326 -3.30 -6.21 -11.53
CA ALA A 326 -4.19 -7.21 -10.95
C ALA A 326 -3.46 -8.54 -10.72
N TRP A 327 -3.77 -9.18 -9.61
CA TRP A 327 -3.26 -10.49 -9.23
C TRP A 327 -4.37 -11.29 -8.54
N ARG A 328 -4.14 -12.59 -8.35
CA ARG A 328 -5.11 -13.50 -7.73
C ARG A 328 -4.39 -14.44 -6.77
N ALA A 329 -5.00 -14.66 -5.61
CA ALA A 329 -4.61 -15.70 -4.67
C ALA A 329 -5.86 -16.48 -4.26
N GLY A 330 -5.86 -17.79 -4.51
CA GLY A 330 -7.08 -18.59 -4.34
C GLY A 330 -8.27 -17.99 -5.09
N ASP A 331 -9.30 -17.57 -4.34
CA ASP A 331 -10.50 -16.92 -4.87
C ASP A 331 -10.56 -15.42 -4.59
N MET A 332 -9.52 -14.86 -3.97
CA MET A 332 -9.34 -13.42 -3.78
C MET A 332 -8.72 -12.77 -5.03
N ILE A 333 -9.29 -11.64 -5.43
CA ILE A 333 -8.68 -10.74 -6.41
C ILE A 333 -7.95 -9.62 -5.66
N GLY A 334 -6.77 -9.25 -6.12
CA GLY A 334 -6.05 -8.10 -5.60
C GLY A 334 -5.55 -7.21 -6.72
N TYR A 335 -5.22 -5.97 -6.36
CA TYR A 335 -4.64 -5.01 -7.29
C TYR A 335 -3.59 -4.16 -6.59
N THR A 336 -2.35 -4.23 -7.07
CA THR A 336 -1.29 -3.34 -6.61
C THR A 336 -1.21 -2.12 -7.53
N SER A 337 -1.55 -0.96 -6.99
CA SER A 337 -1.45 0.31 -7.70
C SER A 337 0.00 0.69 -7.96
N ARG A 338 0.23 1.39 -9.07
CA ARG A 338 1.51 2.07 -9.31
C ARG A 338 1.68 3.30 -8.42
N GLY A 339 0.65 3.70 -7.67
CA GLY A 339 0.65 4.88 -6.83
C GLY A 339 0.20 6.14 -7.56
N THR A 340 -0.51 7.00 -6.84
CA THR A 340 -1.05 8.27 -7.33
C THR A 340 0.02 9.37 -7.36
N GLY A 341 0.93 9.36 -6.39
CA GLY A 341 2.07 10.27 -6.30
C GLY A 341 3.36 9.66 -6.80
N GLY A 342 4.45 9.81 -6.07
CA GLY A 342 5.75 9.19 -6.33
C GLY A 342 6.66 9.37 -5.13
N CYS A 343 7.66 8.51 -4.96
CA CYS A 343 8.50 8.48 -3.77
C CYS A 343 9.94 8.91 -4.09
N ARG A 344 10.53 9.73 -3.20
CA ARG A 344 11.91 10.30 -3.25
C ARG A 344 12.24 11.22 -4.42
N VAL A 345 11.85 10.88 -5.64
CA VAL A 345 12.05 11.71 -6.83
C VAL A 345 10.72 11.95 -7.54
N PRO A 346 10.39 13.20 -7.88
CA PRO A 346 9.09 13.52 -8.46
C PRO A 346 9.11 13.29 -9.98
N VAL A 347 9.40 12.06 -10.40
CA VAL A 347 9.44 11.60 -11.80
C VAL A 347 9.03 10.12 -11.87
N ARG A 348 8.40 9.73 -12.97
CA ARG A 348 8.02 8.35 -13.29
C ARG A 348 8.42 8.01 -14.72
N LEU A 349 8.97 6.84 -15.01
CA LEU A 349 9.35 6.47 -16.38
C LEU A 349 8.82 5.08 -16.72
N ASN A 350 8.06 4.95 -17.82
CA ASN A 350 7.40 3.70 -18.23
C ASN A 350 6.53 3.08 -17.11
N CYS A 351 6.08 3.89 -16.16
CA CYS A 351 5.30 3.52 -14.98
C CYS A 351 4.43 4.73 -14.57
N PRO A 352 3.46 5.14 -15.41
CA PRO A 352 2.61 6.30 -15.14
C PRO A 352 1.98 6.25 -13.75
N ALA A 353 1.82 7.41 -13.12
CA ALA A 353 0.98 7.54 -11.94
C ALA A 353 -0.48 7.19 -12.31
N GLU A 354 -1.19 6.59 -11.37
CA GLU A 354 -2.58 6.18 -11.58
C GLU A 354 -3.47 6.51 -10.38
N ILE A 355 -4.72 6.81 -10.69
CA ILE A 355 -5.86 6.81 -9.78
C ILE A 355 -6.79 5.74 -10.34
N THR A 356 -7.22 4.79 -9.53
CA THR A 356 -7.90 3.60 -10.04
C THR A 356 -9.38 3.60 -9.64
N LEU A 357 -10.27 3.46 -10.62
CA LEU A 357 -11.69 3.22 -10.37
C LEU A 357 -11.97 1.72 -10.54
N HIS A 358 -12.07 1.02 -9.42
CA HIS A 358 -12.35 -0.41 -9.39
C HIS A 358 -13.86 -0.64 -9.45
N THR A 359 -14.31 -1.47 -10.38
CA THR A 359 -15.70 -1.95 -10.44
C THR A 359 -15.71 -3.44 -10.10
N LEU A 360 -16.30 -3.79 -8.97
CA LEU A 360 -16.39 -5.18 -8.53
C LEU A 360 -17.65 -5.84 -9.09
N ARG A 361 -17.48 -7.02 -9.69
CA ARG A 361 -18.53 -7.80 -10.32
C ARG A 361 -18.45 -9.25 -9.86
N PRO A 362 -19.58 -9.98 -9.81
CA PRO A 362 -19.54 -11.44 -9.62
C PRO A 362 -18.75 -12.11 -10.76
N ALA A 363 -18.14 -13.27 -10.45
CA ALA A 363 -17.33 -14.04 -11.39
C ALA A 363 -18.12 -14.54 -12.60
#